data_AF-A0A1Q4ZQB4-F1
#
_entry.id   AF-A0A1Q4ZQB4-F1
#
_cell.length_a   1.000
_cell.length_b   1.000
_cell.length_c   1.000
_cell.angle_alpha   90.00
_cell.angle_beta   90.00
_cell.angle_gamma   90.00
#
_symmetry.space_group_name_H-M   'P 1'
#
loop_
_entity.id
_entity.type
_entity.pdbx_description
1 polymer ?
#
loop_
_entity_poly.entity_id
_entity_poly.type
_entity_poly.pdbx_seq_one_letter_code
_entity_poly.pdbx_strand_id
1 'polypeptide(L)'
;MGFVPTKWAGYLAAADQAGDVIAYRRYWELAVLVGLRDGLRSGDGFVPASRRYADPASFLLTPEAWAAQKVDFCHLVGKPVEVAEALVQADDTALVDLEIQLARAGCCRRQTRSSPFPGGPSSYSSQSPYF
;
A
#
# COMPACT_ATOMS: atom_id res chain seq x y z
N MET A 1 3.48 -14.04 -9.79
CA MET A 1 4.31 -12.93 -10.33
C MET A 1 3.80 -11.62 -9.74
N GLY A 2 4.19 -11.26 -8.50
CA GLY A 2 3.43 -10.31 -7.68
C GLY A 2 4.15 -9.04 -7.20
N PHE A 3 5.34 -8.74 -7.73
CA PHE A 3 6.15 -7.62 -7.23
C PHE A 3 5.94 -6.30 -7.99
N VAL A 4 5.57 -6.35 -9.27
CA VAL A 4 5.34 -5.15 -10.08
C VAL A 4 3.91 -4.64 -9.83
N PRO A 5 3.74 -3.38 -9.36
CA PRO A 5 2.40 -2.82 -9.18
C PRO A 5 1.66 -2.78 -10.53
N THR A 6 0.38 -3.18 -10.55
CA THR A 6 -0.43 -3.32 -11.77
C THR A 6 -0.44 -2.06 -12.66
N LYS A 7 -0.29 -0.88 -12.07
CA LYS A 7 -0.17 0.41 -12.78
C LYS A 7 1.02 0.49 -13.74
N TRP A 8 2.08 -0.28 -13.51
CA TRP A 8 3.28 -0.29 -14.35
C TRP A 8 3.24 -1.33 -15.47
N ALA A 9 2.30 -2.29 -15.42
CA ALA A 9 2.22 -3.37 -16.39
C ALA A 9 2.00 -2.86 -17.83
N GLY A 10 1.18 -1.82 -18.00
CA GLY A 10 0.94 -1.20 -19.31
C GLY A 10 2.19 -0.53 -19.90
N TYR A 11 2.98 0.16 -19.09
CA TYR A 11 4.23 0.80 -19.54
C TYR A 11 5.29 -0.23 -19.92
N LEU A 12 5.40 -1.33 -19.15
CA LEU A 12 6.33 -2.42 -19.45
C LEU A 12 5.94 -3.17 -20.73
N ALA A 13 4.65 -3.47 -20.91
CA ALA A 13 4.15 -4.11 -22.12
C ALA A 13 4.36 -3.23 -23.36
N ALA A 14 4.14 -1.92 -23.25
CA ALA A 14 4.39 -0.97 -24.34
C ALA A 14 5.88 -0.87 -24.71
N ALA A 15 6.77 -0.84 -23.72
CA ALA A 15 8.22 -0.78 -23.96
C ALA A 15 8.76 -2.09 -24.57
N ASP A 16 8.23 -3.23 -24.14
CA ASP A 16 8.57 -4.55 -24.69
C ASP A 16 8.12 -4.69 -26.15
N GLN A 17 6.88 -4.28 -26.46
CA GLN A 17 6.37 -4.24 -27.84
C GLN A 17 7.17 -3.30 -28.75
N ALA A 18 7.68 -2.19 -28.21
CA ALA A 18 8.51 -1.24 -28.95
C ALA A 18 9.97 -1.71 -29.11
N GLY A 19 10.38 -2.78 -28.43
CA GLY A 19 11.77 -3.26 -28.40
C GLY A 19 12.74 -2.29 -27.70
N ASP A 20 12.23 -1.34 -26.91
CA ASP A 20 13.06 -0.35 -26.21
C ASP A 20 13.54 -0.91 -24.86
N VAL A 21 14.71 -1.55 -24.92
CA VAL A 21 15.36 -2.18 -23.76
C VAL A 21 15.70 -1.15 -22.67
N ILE A 22 16.01 0.10 -23.05
CA ILE A 22 16.37 1.15 -22.08
C ILE A 22 15.12 1.62 -21.34
N ALA A 23 14.03 1.90 -22.05
CA ALA A 23 12.77 2.26 -21.44
C ALA A 23 12.21 1.13 -20.57
N TYR A 24 12.26 -0.11 -21.06
CA TYR A 24 11.83 -1.28 -20.31
C TYR A 24 12.58 -1.39 -18.98
N ARG A 25 13.92 -1.26 -19.00
CA ARG A 25 14.75 -1.28 -17.79
C ARG A 25 14.40 -0.14 -16.83
N ARG A 26 14.28 1.09 -17.31
CA ARG A 26 13.92 2.26 -16.47
C ARG A 26 12.56 2.10 -15.82
N TYR A 27 11.55 1.63 -16.55
CA TYR A 27 10.23 1.39 -15.98
C TYR A 27 10.25 0.27 -14.94
N TRP A 28 11.06 -0.76 -15.16
CA TRP A 28 11.25 -1.83 -14.18
C TRP A 28 11.90 -1.32 -12.89
N GLU A 29 12.98 -0.54 -12.99
CA GLU A 29 13.67 0.06 -11.84
C GLU A 29 12.71 0.95 -11.03
N LEU A 30 11.90 1.77 -11.73
CA LEU A 30 10.93 2.64 -11.06
C LEU A 30 9.79 1.86 -10.40
N ALA A 31 9.31 0.80 -11.05
CA ALA A 31 8.29 -0.09 -10.49
C ALA A 31 8.78 -0.77 -9.20
N VAL A 32 10.03 -1.24 -9.18
CA VAL A 32 10.70 -1.83 -8.00
C VAL A 32 10.74 -0.83 -6.85
N LEU A 33 11.24 0.38 -7.09
CA LEU A 33 11.40 1.40 -6.06
C LEU A 33 10.05 1.81 -5.45
N VAL A 34 9.02 1.91 -6.28
CA VAL A 34 7.67 2.24 -5.83
C VAL A 34 7.06 1.09 -5.03
N GLY A 35 7.21 -0.15 -5.49
CA GLY A 35 6.76 -1.33 -4.76
C GLY A 35 7.43 -1.46 -3.39
N LEU A 36 8.74 -1.28 -3.33
CA LEU A 36 9.51 -1.29 -2.09
C LEU A 36 9.07 -0.17 -1.13
N ARG A 37 8.92 1.06 -1.63
CA ARG A 37 8.45 2.19 -0.82
C ARG A 37 7.06 1.94 -0.24
N ASP A 38 6.16 1.41 -1.07
CA ASP A 38 4.79 1.14 -0.64
C ASP A 38 4.79 0.02 0.43
N GLY A 39 5.60 -1.04 0.26
CA GLY A 39 5.77 -2.12 1.25
C GLY A 39 6.42 -1.69 2.57
N LEU A 40 7.43 -0.80 2.52
CA LEU A 40 8.03 -0.21 3.72
C LEU A 40 7.07 0.73 4.47
N ARG A 41 6.09 1.32 3.77
CA ARG A 41 5.09 2.21 4.37
C ARG A 41 3.88 1.46 4.92
N SER A 42 3.48 0.36 4.30
CA SER A 42 2.42 -0.52 4.83
C SER A 42 2.90 -1.32 6.04
N GLY A 43 4.22 -1.54 6.15
CA GLY A 43 4.79 -2.42 7.17
C GLY A 43 4.87 -3.88 6.73
N ASP A 44 4.62 -4.18 5.43
CA ASP A 44 4.78 -5.52 4.86
C ASP A 44 6.26 -5.95 4.80
N GLY A 45 7.17 -4.98 4.82
CA GLY A 45 8.61 -5.21 4.94
C GLY A 45 9.23 -4.25 5.96
N PHE A 46 10.28 -4.72 6.62
CA PHE A 46 11.02 -3.94 7.61
C PHE A 46 12.53 -4.06 7.40
N VAL A 47 13.26 -3.06 7.88
CA VAL A 47 14.72 -2.97 7.80
C VAL A 47 15.28 -3.11 9.21
N PRO A 48 16.02 -4.20 9.51
CA PRO A 48 16.69 -4.36 10.79
C PRO A 48 17.59 -3.17 11.11
N ALA A 49 17.60 -2.74 12.37
CA ALA A 49 18.34 -1.56 12.87
C ALA A 49 17.89 -0.18 12.34
N SER A 50 16.89 -0.09 11.46
CA SER A 50 16.28 1.20 11.10
C SER A 50 15.26 1.61 12.16
N ARG A 51 15.30 2.86 12.63
CA ARG A 51 14.23 3.38 13.52
C ARG A 51 12.93 3.66 12.76
N ARG A 52 13.02 4.08 11.49
CA ARG A 52 11.85 4.53 10.71
C ARG A 52 11.08 3.38 10.06
N TYR A 53 11.79 2.31 9.72
CA TYR A 53 11.23 1.11 9.10
C TYR A 53 11.55 -0.13 9.94
N ALA A 54 11.59 0.05 11.27
CA ALA A 54 11.68 -1.07 12.20
C ALA A 54 10.49 -2.00 12.02
N ASP A 55 10.64 -3.24 12.47
CA ASP A 55 9.53 -4.17 12.55
C ASP A 55 8.39 -3.56 13.40
N PRO A 56 7.20 -3.29 12.83
CA PRO A 56 6.09 -2.73 13.57
C PRO A 56 5.64 -3.66 14.72
N ALA A 57 5.79 -4.98 14.57
CA ALA A 57 5.42 -5.94 15.61
C ALA A 57 6.31 -5.85 16.84
N SER A 58 7.55 -5.34 16.70
CA SER A 58 8.48 -5.15 17.81
C SER A 58 8.02 -4.10 18.83
N PHE A 59 7.10 -3.21 18.45
CA PHE A 59 6.51 -2.21 19.34
C PHE A 59 5.23 -2.71 20.04
N LEU A 60 4.71 -3.87 19.64
CA LEU A 60 3.49 -4.42 20.22
C LEU A 60 3.81 -5.19 21.49
N LEU A 61 2.82 -5.24 22.40
CA LEU A 61 2.89 -6.15 23.53
C LEU A 61 2.91 -7.58 23.02
N THR A 62 3.77 -8.41 23.61
CA THR A 62 3.70 -9.86 23.38
C THR A 62 2.34 -10.38 23.83
N PRO A 63 1.82 -11.48 23.24
CA PRO A 63 0.54 -12.05 23.65
C PRO A 63 0.45 -12.32 25.16
N GLU A 64 1.57 -12.75 25.76
CA GLU A 64 1.70 -13.01 27.20
C GLU A 64 1.61 -11.72 28.02
N ALA A 65 2.35 -10.67 27.63
CA ALA A 65 2.31 -9.38 28.31
C ALA A 65 0.94 -8.70 28.17
N TRP A 66 0.28 -8.89 27.02
CA TRP A 66 -1.08 -8.42 26.80
C TRP A 66 -2.10 -9.16 27.65
N ALA A 67 -2.01 -10.49 27.75
CA ALA A 67 -2.94 -11.29 28.55
C ALA A 67 -2.99 -10.83 30.02
N ALA A 68 -1.85 -10.44 30.57
CA ALA A 68 -1.76 -9.90 31.94
C ALA A 68 -2.47 -8.53 32.11
N GLN A 69 -2.51 -7.70 31.06
CA GLN A 69 -3.09 -6.35 31.10
C GLN A 69 -4.52 -6.26 30.54
N LYS A 70 -4.97 -7.32 29.85
CA LYS A 70 -6.26 -7.35 29.15
C LYS A 70 -7.43 -7.03 30.07
N VAL A 71 -7.43 -7.58 31.29
CA VAL A 71 -8.52 -7.40 32.26
C VAL A 71 -8.67 -5.92 32.65
N ASP A 72 -7.58 -5.27 33.04
CA ASP A 72 -7.57 -3.86 33.42
C ASP A 72 -7.96 -2.96 32.25
N PHE A 73 -7.48 -3.28 31.04
CA PHE A 73 -7.87 -2.56 29.83
C PHE A 73 -9.36 -2.69 29.52
N CYS A 74 -9.91 -3.90 29.61
CA CYS A 74 -11.35 -4.16 29.40
C CYS A 74 -12.19 -3.37 30.41
N HIS A 75 -11.79 -3.35 31.69
CA HIS A 75 -12.44 -2.53 32.70
C HIS A 75 -12.35 -1.03 32.38
N LEU A 76 -11.20 -0.53 31.96
CA LEU A 76 -10.98 0.88 31.60
C LEU A 76 -11.87 1.32 30.43
N VAL A 77 -11.98 0.50 29.39
CA VAL A 77 -12.75 0.81 28.17
C VAL A 77 -14.24 0.44 28.32
N GLY A 78 -14.63 -0.13 29.46
CA GLY A 78 -16.00 -0.56 29.73
C GLY A 78 -16.47 -1.68 28.80
N LYS A 79 -15.54 -2.57 28.40
CA LYS A 79 -15.80 -3.73 27.54
C LYS A 79 -15.73 -5.02 28.35
N PRO A 80 -16.53 -6.04 28.02
CA PRO A 80 -16.43 -7.34 28.68
C PRO A 80 -15.07 -7.98 28.40
N VAL A 81 -14.55 -8.70 29.41
CA VAL A 81 -13.26 -9.40 29.34
C VAL A 81 -13.36 -10.63 28.44
N GLU A 82 -14.52 -11.29 28.47
CA GLU A 82 -14.82 -12.48 27.69
C GLU A 82 -15.20 -12.14 26.26
N VAL A 83 -14.55 -12.83 25.32
CA VAL A 83 -14.72 -12.57 23.88
C VAL A 83 -16.15 -12.89 23.43
N ALA A 84 -16.73 -13.97 23.95
CA ALA A 84 -18.09 -14.37 23.59
C ALA A 84 -19.11 -13.27 23.97
N GLU A 85 -18.98 -12.68 25.16
CA GLU A 85 -19.84 -11.58 25.60
C GLU A 85 -19.60 -10.30 24.79
N ALA A 86 -18.34 -10.00 24.45
CA ALA A 86 -17.99 -8.87 23.60
C ALA A 86 -18.62 -8.98 22.20
N LEU A 87 -18.63 -10.19 21.63
CA LEU A 87 -19.21 -10.44 20.31
C LEU A 87 -20.73 -10.30 20.32
N VAL A 88 -21.41 -10.70 21.40
CA VAL A 88 -22.87 -10.50 21.53
C VAL A 88 -23.21 -9.00 21.66
N GLN A 89 -22.34 -8.21 22.28
CA GLN A 89 -22.51 -6.76 22.37
C GLN A 89 -22.04 -5.98 21.13
N ALA A 90 -21.31 -6.63 20.22
CA ALA A 90 -20.87 -5.99 18.99
C ALA A 90 -22.07 -5.81 18.06
N ASP A 91 -22.32 -4.56 17.65
CA ASP A 91 -23.35 -4.24 16.67
C ASP A 91 -22.76 -4.32 15.26
N ASP A 92 -23.46 -5.02 14.36
CA ASP A 92 -23.07 -5.17 12.96
C ASP A 92 -23.05 -3.82 12.22
N THR A 93 -23.76 -2.81 12.73
CA THR A 93 -23.76 -1.45 12.15
C THR A 93 -22.35 -0.83 12.10
N ALA A 94 -21.51 -1.07 13.12
CA ALA A 94 -20.15 -0.56 13.16
C ALA A 94 -19.25 -1.20 12.09
N LEU A 95 -19.50 -2.48 11.77
CA LEU A 95 -18.80 -3.19 10.70
C LEU A 95 -19.23 -2.67 9.32
N VAL A 96 -20.53 -2.45 9.11
CA VAL A 96 -21.06 -1.87 7.87
C VAL A 96 -20.51 -0.46 7.63
N ASP A 97 -20.47 0.38 8.66
CA ASP A 97 -19.89 1.72 8.56
C ASP A 97 -18.40 1.67 8.19
N LEU A 98 -17.65 0.73 8.78
CA LEU A 98 -16.25 0.51 8.43
C LEU A 98 -16.09 0.06 6.97
N GLU A 99 -16.91 -0.88 6.49
CA GLU A 99 -16.91 -1.32 5.10
C GLU A 99 -17.20 -0.17 4.14
N ILE A 100 -18.18 0.69 4.46
CA ILE A 100 -18.50 1.89 3.68
C ILE A 100 -17.29 2.84 3.66
N GLN A 101 -16.62 3.06 4.79
CA GLN A 101 -15.44 3.92 4.85
C GLN A 101 -14.26 3.35 4.05
N LEU A 102 -14.01 2.04 4.14
CA LEU A 102 -12.97 1.37 3.36
C LEU A 102 -13.28 1.41 1.86
N ALA A 103 -14.54 1.23 1.47
CA ALA A 103 -14.98 1.38 0.09
C ALA A 103 -14.75 2.82 -0.41
N ARG A 104 -15.12 3.84 0.38
CA ARG A 104 -14.89 5.26 0.06
C ARG A 104 -13.40 5.58 -0.09
N ALA A 105 -12.57 5.13 0.85
CA ALA A 105 -11.12 5.29 0.79
C ALA A 105 -10.50 4.57 -0.43
N GLY A 106 -11.02 3.40 -0.77
CA GLY A 106 -10.67 2.65 -1.98
C GLY A 106 -11.02 3.41 -3.27
N CYS A 107 -12.19 4.05 -3.34
CA CYS A 107 -12.62 4.85 -4.49
C CYS A 107 -11.78 6.13 -4.64
N CYS A 108 -11.54 6.90 -3.56
CA CYS A 108 -10.67 8.09 -3.61
C CYS A 108 -9.23 7.77 -4.04
N ARG A 109 -8.69 6.62 -3.61
CA ARG A 109 -7.36 6.15 -4.01
C ARG A 109 -7.31 5.72 -5.49
N ARG A 110 -8.43 5.28 -6.07
CA ARG A 110 -8.54 4.97 -7.52
C ARG A 110 -8.80 6.22 -8.37
N GLN A 111 -9.54 7.19 -7.86
CA GLN A 111 -10.01 8.35 -8.63
C GLN A 111 -8.92 9.41 -8.87
N THR A 112 -7.93 9.51 -7.97
CA THR A 112 -6.69 10.27 -8.22
C THR A 112 -5.73 9.58 -9.22
N ARG A 113 -6.04 8.36 -9.68
CA ARG A 113 -5.23 7.56 -10.61
C ARG A 113 -5.84 7.43 -12.01
N SER A 114 -7.04 7.94 -12.26
CA SER A 114 -7.76 7.76 -13.53
C SER A 114 -7.73 8.97 -14.45
N SER A 115 -6.87 9.97 -14.21
CA SER A 115 -6.62 11.00 -15.23
C SER A 115 -5.99 10.31 -16.46
N PRO A 116 -6.66 10.30 -17.63
CA PRO A 116 -6.02 9.88 -18.86
C PRO A 116 -4.96 10.93 -19.18
N PHE A 117 -3.69 10.54 -19.17
CA PHE A 117 -2.64 11.44 -19.65
C PHE A 117 -2.82 11.61 -21.18
N PRO A 118 -2.75 12.84 -21.69
CA PRO A 118 -2.96 13.10 -23.11
C PRO A 118 -1.72 12.67 -23.91
N GLY A 119 -1.96 11.91 -24.97
CA GLY A 119 -1.14 11.93 -26.19
C GLY A 119 0.18 11.15 -26.17
N GLY A 120 0.31 10.26 -27.15
CA GLY A 120 1.55 9.57 -27.52
C GLY A 120 2.64 10.50 -28.06
N PRO A 121 3.66 9.92 -28.73
CA PRO A 121 5.01 10.46 -28.79
C PRO A 121 5.03 11.79 -29.55
N SER A 122 5.48 12.84 -28.87
CA SER A 122 5.94 14.06 -29.53
C SER A 122 7.16 13.67 -30.37
N SER A 123 6.95 13.64 -31.68
CA SER A 123 8.00 13.52 -32.69
C SER A 123 9.08 14.56 -32.39
N TYR A 124 10.21 14.10 -31.85
CA TYR A 124 11.42 14.88 -31.73
C TYR A 124 11.97 15.05 -33.15
N SER A 125 11.54 16.11 -33.82
CA SER A 125 12.08 16.50 -35.12
C SER A 125 13.54 16.89 -34.90
N SER A 126 14.45 16.06 -35.41
CA SER A 126 15.86 16.37 -35.50
C SER A 126 16.02 17.51 -36.50
N GLN A 127 16.20 18.73 -36.00
CA GLN A 127 16.82 19.81 -36.75
C GLN A 127 18.08 20.22 -36.00
N SER A 128 19.20 19.60 -36.38
CA SER A 128 20.47 20.31 -36.43
C SER A 128 20.51 21.03 -37.78
N PRO A 129 20.85 22.33 -37.80
CA PRO A 129 22.19 22.66 -38.28
C PRO A 129 22.87 23.80 -37.50
N TYR A 130 24.17 23.60 -37.24
CA TYR A 130 25.25 24.59 -37.08
C TYR A 130 24.93 25.97 -36.45
N PHE A 131 25.44 26.20 -35.23
CA PHE A 131 26.57 27.10 -34.97
C PHE A 131 27.24 26.76 -33.63
#